data_AF-A0AB34CH09-F1
#
_entry.id   AF-A0AB34CH09-F1
#
_cell.length_a   1.000
_cell.length_b   1.000
_cell.length_c   1.000
_cell.angle_alpha   90.00
_cell.angle_beta   90.00
_cell.angle_gamma   90.00
#
_symmetry.space_group_name_H-M   'P 1'
#
loop_
_entity.id
_entity.type
_entity.pdbx_description
1 polymer ?
#
loop_
_entity_poly.entity_id
_entity_poly.type
_entity_poly.pdbx_seq_one_letter_code
_entity_poly.pdbx_strand_id
1 'polypeptide(L)'
;MKEHDTSILKYVRRIACYGLLSALPVHFSFASTLDEIRALESKKEMSAQQDQQNAVAPRLHSSARQYSLPDNRQINVDDYRIVLFMQGGCHYCQQFDPQLAQLSSRTGFKVFPYTLDGRGDVSFPDAIPAPRAVLDQFFGPGNNGVTPTTFLVNVNTLQSWPLAQGIVDVNSLLQRIQQALETGG
;
A
#
# COMPACT_ATOMS: atom_id res chain seq x y z
N MET A 1 1.62 70.33 41.31
CA MET A 1 0.87 71.61 41.37
C MET A 1 -0.27 71.51 40.36
N LYS A 2 -1.50 71.47 40.89
CA LYS A 2 -2.83 71.53 40.22
C LYS A 2 -3.23 70.36 39.32
N GLU A 3 -4.29 69.59 39.64
CA GLU A 3 -5.74 69.92 39.50
C GLU A 3 -6.09 70.14 38.01
N HIS A 4 -7.18 69.69 37.39
CA HIS A 4 -8.55 69.33 37.78
C HIS A 4 -9.10 68.51 36.56
N ASP A 5 -9.77 67.37 36.73
CA ASP A 5 -11.22 67.24 36.98
C ASP A 5 -12.05 67.02 35.69
N THR A 6 -12.45 65.76 35.54
CA THR A 6 -13.79 65.23 35.28
C THR A 6 -14.88 66.09 34.61
N SER A 7 -15.62 65.39 33.74
CA SER A 7 -17.03 65.59 33.37
C SER A 7 -17.36 66.74 32.42
N ILE A 8 -18.02 66.39 31.29
CA ILE A 8 -19.45 66.67 31.14
C ILE A 8 -20.05 65.80 30.02
N LEU A 9 -20.85 64.86 30.51
CA LEU A 9 -21.96 64.16 29.86
C LEU A 9 -22.98 65.15 29.28
N LYS A 10 -23.51 64.87 28.07
CA LYS A 10 -24.74 65.38 27.39
C LYS A 10 -24.43 65.39 25.88
N TYR A 11 -25.22 64.93 24.91
CA TYR A 11 -26.67 64.75 24.79
C TYR A 11 -26.87 64.07 23.42
N VAL A 12 -27.24 62.80 23.37
CA VAL A 12 -28.51 62.29 22.81
C VAL A 12 -29.16 63.15 21.70
N ARG A 13 -29.57 62.45 20.62
CA ARG A 13 -30.55 62.81 19.55
C ARG A 13 -30.02 63.67 18.40
N ARG A 14 -29.82 63.10 17.20
CA ARG A 14 -30.80 62.70 16.14
C ARG A 14 -31.08 63.84 15.15
N ILE A 15 -31.23 63.45 13.87
CA ILE A 15 -31.77 64.19 12.70
C ILE A 15 -30.66 64.92 11.92
N ALA A 16 -30.09 64.34 10.87
CA ALA A 16 -30.63 64.05 9.52
C ALA A 16 -30.65 65.25 8.57
N CYS A 17 -30.00 64.99 7.42
CA CYS A 17 -30.38 65.39 6.08
C CYS A 17 -29.80 66.68 5.45
N TYR A 18 -29.31 66.46 4.22
CA TYR A 18 -29.01 67.38 3.12
C TYR A 18 -27.67 68.12 3.10
N GLY A 19 -26.71 67.50 2.40
CA GLY A 19 -25.54 68.17 1.82
C GLY A 19 -25.21 67.56 0.46
N LEU A 20 -25.53 68.29 -0.61
CA LEU A 20 -24.99 68.14 -1.96
C LEU A 20 -23.51 68.55 -1.95
N LEU A 21 -22.58 67.65 -2.30
CA LEU A 21 -21.41 67.99 -3.12
C LEU A 21 -20.64 66.72 -3.50
N SER A 22 -20.37 66.59 -4.78
CA SER A 22 -19.58 65.57 -5.44
C SER A 22 -18.13 65.51 -4.93
N ALA A 23 -17.76 64.40 -4.30
CA ALA A 23 -16.41 63.86 -4.29
C ALA A 23 -16.52 62.34 -4.14
N LEU A 24 -16.30 61.60 -5.23
CA LEU A 24 -16.22 60.14 -5.19
C LEU A 24 -14.99 59.72 -4.38
N PRO A 25 -15.11 58.99 -3.26
CA PRO A 25 -13.98 58.28 -2.70
C PRO A 25 -13.63 57.14 -3.66
N VAL A 26 -12.43 57.18 -4.24
CA VAL A 26 -11.82 55.98 -4.83
C VAL A 26 -11.58 55.01 -3.67
N HIS A 27 -12.53 54.10 -3.47
CA HIS A 27 -12.31 52.93 -2.63
C HIS A 27 -11.25 52.08 -3.32
N PHE A 28 -10.00 52.23 -2.90
CA PHE A 28 -8.99 51.21 -3.12
C PHE A 28 -9.42 49.98 -2.32
N SER A 29 -10.08 49.04 -2.99
CA SER A 29 -10.21 47.68 -2.52
C SER A 29 -8.82 47.07 -2.48
N PHE A 30 -8.13 47.21 -1.34
CA PHE A 30 -7.09 46.25 -0.99
C PHE A 30 -7.80 44.96 -0.63
N ALA A 31 -8.10 44.16 -1.66
CA ALA A 31 -8.29 42.73 -1.47
C ALA A 31 -6.93 42.20 -0.99
N SER A 32 -6.76 42.18 0.33
CA SER A 32 -5.60 41.59 0.97
C SER A 32 -5.70 40.09 0.71
N THR A 33 -4.92 39.60 -0.25
CA THR A 33 -4.75 38.16 -0.51
C THR A 33 -4.35 37.42 0.76
N LEU A 34 -3.78 38.12 1.74
CA LEU A 34 -3.40 37.59 3.04
C LEU A 34 -4.60 37.24 3.94
N ASP A 35 -5.71 37.97 3.86
CA ASP A 35 -6.93 37.63 4.62
C ASP A 35 -7.71 36.50 3.95
N GLU A 36 -7.67 36.41 2.63
CA GLU A 36 -8.21 35.26 1.89
C GLU A 36 -7.42 33.98 2.18
N ILE A 37 -6.08 34.07 2.28
CA ILE A 37 -5.24 32.94 2.71
C ILE A 37 -5.56 32.51 4.14
N ARG A 38 -5.70 33.46 5.08
CA ARG A 38 -6.06 33.15 6.48
C ARG A 38 -7.44 32.50 6.60
N ALA A 39 -8.40 32.92 5.78
CA ALA A 39 -9.72 32.31 5.73
C ALA A 39 -9.70 30.90 5.11
N LEU A 40 -8.78 30.62 4.19
CA LEU A 40 -8.56 29.28 3.63
C LEU A 40 -7.83 28.36 4.61
N GLU A 41 -6.89 28.89 5.40
CA GLU A 41 -6.17 28.15 6.45
C GLU A 41 -7.11 27.74 7.60
N SER A 42 -7.96 28.64 8.09
CA SER A 42 -8.93 28.30 9.16
C SER A 42 -9.96 27.27 8.70
N LYS A 43 -10.36 27.31 7.41
CA LYS A 43 -11.22 26.29 6.81
C LYS A 43 -10.53 24.93 6.67
N LYS A 44 -9.21 24.92 6.44
CA LYS A 44 -8.37 23.71 6.41
C LYS A 44 -8.19 23.12 7.81
N GLU A 45 -8.09 23.95 8.84
CA GLU A 45 -8.02 23.51 10.25
C GLU A 45 -9.33 22.90 10.75
N MET A 46 -10.49 23.46 10.36
CA MET A 46 -11.80 22.85 10.66
C MET A 46 -12.04 21.54 9.89
N SER A 47 -11.55 21.44 8.64
CA SER A 47 -11.59 20.17 7.89
C SER A 47 -10.65 19.12 8.50
N ALA A 48 -9.49 19.54 9.01
CA ALA A 48 -8.52 18.63 9.64
C ALA A 48 -9.02 18.01 10.96
N GLN A 49 -9.94 18.66 11.68
CA GLN A 49 -10.59 18.07 12.87
C GLN A 49 -11.81 17.20 12.53
N GLN A 50 -12.47 17.39 11.38
CA GLN A 50 -13.57 16.51 10.94
C GLN A 50 -13.09 15.30 10.11
N ASP A 51 -11.94 15.38 9.44
CA ASP A 51 -11.36 14.26 8.69
C ASP A 51 -10.65 13.22 9.59
N GLN A 52 -10.33 13.54 10.85
CA GLN A 52 -9.81 12.53 11.79
C GLN A 52 -10.86 11.53 12.30
N GLN A 53 -12.14 11.72 11.98
CA GLN A 53 -13.21 10.75 12.30
C GLN A 53 -13.88 10.13 11.06
N ASN A 54 -13.47 10.48 9.84
CA ASN A 54 -14.01 9.85 8.63
C ASN A 54 -13.05 9.68 7.43
N ALA A 55 -11.74 9.92 7.58
CA ALA A 55 -10.79 9.64 6.52
C ALA A 55 -10.35 8.16 6.50
N VAL A 56 -10.88 7.41 5.52
CA VAL A 56 -10.21 6.20 4.99
C VAL A 56 -8.93 6.67 4.29
N ALA A 57 -7.84 6.80 5.04
CA ALA A 57 -6.50 6.92 4.48
C ALA A 57 -6.13 5.61 3.76
N PRO A 58 -5.40 5.63 2.63
CA PRO A 58 -4.75 4.42 2.15
C PRO A 58 -3.72 4.03 3.21
N ARG A 59 -3.96 2.90 3.88
CA ARG A 59 -3.03 2.33 4.85
C ARG A 59 -1.74 1.94 4.12
N LEU A 60 -0.77 2.85 4.05
CA LEU A 60 0.64 2.50 3.91
C LEU A 60 1.17 2.11 5.31
N HIS A 61 0.54 1.08 5.86
CA HIS A 61 1.13 0.29 6.91
C HIS A 61 1.21 -1.11 6.30
N SER A 62 2.38 -1.48 5.77
CA SER A 62 2.71 -2.89 5.77
C SER A 62 2.85 -3.27 7.24
N SER A 63 1.72 -3.57 7.88
CA SER A 63 1.73 -4.52 8.98
C SER A 63 2.38 -5.75 8.39
N ALA A 64 3.69 -5.93 8.62
CA ALA A 64 4.42 -7.14 8.25
C ALA A 64 3.49 -8.31 8.56
N ARG A 65 3.01 -8.98 7.51
CA ARG A 65 1.96 -10.00 7.69
C ARG A 65 2.68 -11.18 8.35
N GLN A 66 2.54 -11.29 9.66
CA GLN A 66 3.21 -12.31 10.44
C GLN A 66 2.56 -13.67 10.17
N TYR A 67 3.39 -14.68 9.99
CA TYR A 67 3.00 -16.08 9.89
C TYR A 67 3.59 -16.85 11.06
N SER A 68 2.71 -17.50 11.84
CA SER A 68 3.11 -18.33 12.97
C SER A 68 3.52 -19.73 12.50
N LEU A 69 4.73 -20.14 12.84
CA LEU A 69 5.17 -21.52 12.71
C LEU A 69 4.62 -22.40 13.87
N PRO A 70 4.58 -23.74 13.72
CA PRO A 70 4.12 -24.65 14.78
C PRO A 70 4.91 -24.53 16.09
N ASP A 71 6.17 -24.07 16.03
CA ASP A 71 7.04 -23.83 17.19
C ASP A 71 6.85 -22.42 17.83
N ASN A 72 5.82 -21.68 17.41
CA ASN A 72 5.49 -20.31 17.82
C ASN A 72 6.45 -19.20 17.32
N ARG A 73 7.44 -19.52 16.47
CA ARG A 73 8.19 -18.47 15.78
C ARG A 73 7.27 -17.67 14.87
N GLN A 74 7.53 -16.37 14.78
CA GLN A 74 6.83 -15.46 13.88
C GLN A 74 7.74 -15.12 12.70
N ILE A 75 7.23 -15.31 11.50
CA ILE A 75 7.93 -15.00 10.26
C ILE A 75 7.20 -13.85 9.57
N ASN A 76 7.95 -12.82 9.19
CA ASN A 76 7.43 -11.81 8.28
C ASN A 76 7.36 -12.40 6.86
N VAL A 77 6.15 -12.64 6.34
CA VAL A 77 5.98 -13.27 5.02
C VAL A 77 6.48 -12.40 3.87
N ASP A 78 6.69 -11.09 4.09
CA ASP A 78 7.26 -10.21 3.06
C ASP A 78 8.75 -10.47 2.82
N ASP A 79 9.46 -11.11 3.76
CA ASP A 79 10.84 -11.54 3.60
C ASP A 79 10.98 -12.77 2.68
N TYR A 80 9.85 -13.36 2.27
CA TYR A 80 9.81 -14.57 1.47
C TYR A 80 8.91 -14.42 0.24
N ARG A 81 9.22 -15.21 -0.78
CA ARG A 81 8.43 -15.33 -2.00
C ARG A 81 8.32 -16.79 -2.41
N ILE A 82 7.12 -17.24 -2.75
CA ILE A 82 6.96 -18.52 -3.44
C ILE A 82 7.19 -18.26 -4.93
N VAL A 83 8.31 -18.71 -5.48
CA VAL A 83 8.56 -18.67 -6.91
C VAL A 83 7.88 -19.88 -7.54
N LEU A 84 7.00 -19.64 -8.52
CA LEU A 84 6.31 -20.67 -9.29
C LEU A 84 6.88 -20.69 -10.71
N PHE A 85 7.22 -21.86 -11.24
CA PHE A 85 7.44 -22.10 -12.67
C PHE A 85 6.24 -22.83 -13.24
N MET A 86 5.57 -22.23 -14.22
CA MET A 86 4.32 -22.69 -14.82
C MET A 86 4.33 -22.58 -16.35
N GLN A 87 3.28 -23.08 -17.01
CA GLN A 87 3.00 -22.86 -18.43
C GLN A 87 1.49 -22.70 -18.60
N GLY A 88 1.04 -21.75 -19.42
CA GLY A 88 -0.40 -21.54 -19.61
C GLY A 88 -1.08 -22.77 -20.24
N GLY A 89 -0.37 -23.47 -21.13
CA GLY A 89 -0.83 -24.71 -21.77
C GLY A 89 -0.71 -25.99 -20.92
N CYS A 90 -0.20 -25.92 -19.70
CA CYS A 90 0.08 -27.08 -18.86
C CYS A 90 -1.15 -27.50 -18.04
N HIS A 91 -1.68 -28.71 -18.30
CA HIS A 91 -2.85 -29.23 -17.59
C HIS A 91 -2.63 -29.34 -16.08
N TYR A 92 -1.44 -29.77 -15.64
CA TYR A 92 -1.12 -29.88 -14.22
C TYR A 92 -1.03 -28.52 -13.52
N CYS A 93 -0.60 -27.49 -14.24
CA CYS A 93 -0.51 -26.12 -13.75
C CYS A 93 -1.91 -25.56 -13.51
N GLN A 94 -2.82 -25.74 -14.48
CA GLN A 94 -4.24 -25.35 -14.35
C GLN A 94 -4.96 -26.00 -13.17
N GLN A 95 -4.49 -27.16 -12.69
CA GLN A 95 -5.04 -27.80 -11.48
C GLN A 95 -4.42 -27.27 -10.19
N PHE A 96 -3.10 -27.02 -10.20
CA PHE A 96 -2.33 -26.64 -9.01
C PHE A 96 -2.38 -25.14 -8.71
N ASP A 97 -2.33 -24.31 -9.74
CA ASP A 97 -2.19 -22.86 -9.63
C ASP A 97 -3.33 -22.18 -8.84
N PRO A 98 -4.62 -22.58 -9.00
CA PRO A 98 -5.70 -22.05 -8.17
C PRO A 98 -5.52 -22.37 -6.68
N GLN A 99 -5.00 -23.55 -6.37
CA GLN A 99 -4.75 -23.98 -4.99
C GLN A 99 -3.59 -23.19 -4.37
N LEU A 100 -2.54 -22.92 -5.15
CA LEU A 100 -1.43 -22.09 -4.72
C LEU A 100 -1.87 -20.63 -4.49
N ALA A 101 -2.69 -20.07 -5.38
CA ALA A 101 -3.27 -18.73 -5.22
C ALA A 101 -4.12 -18.65 -3.95
N GLN A 102 -4.90 -19.69 -3.64
CA GLN A 102 -5.66 -19.75 -2.39
C GLN A 102 -4.75 -19.82 -1.15
N LEU A 103 -3.67 -20.61 -1.19
CA LEU A 103 -2.68 -20.65 -0.11
C LEU A 103 -2.04 -19.28 0.10
N SER A 104 -1.67 -18.60 -0.99
CA SER A 104 -1.08 -17.25 -0.96
C SER A 104 -2.01 -16.26 -0.27
N SER A 105 -3.30 -16.26 -0.64
CA SER A 105 -4.31 -15.39 -0.04
C SER A 105 -4.48 -15.64 1.47
N ARG A 106 -4.55 -16.92 1.88
CA ARG A 106 -4.75 -17.31 3.29
C ARG A 106 -3.54 -17.03 4.17
N THR A 107 -2.33 -17.28 3.67
CA THR A 107 -1.10 -17.23 4.49
C THR A 107 -0.40 -15.89 4.40
N GLY A 108 -0.56 -15.17 3.30
CA GLY A 108 0.20 -13.96 3.01
C GLY A 108 1.48 -14.15 2.22
N PHE A 109 1.96 -15.39 2.03
CA PHE A 109 3.11 -15.63 1.18
C PHE A 109 2.78 -15.24 -0.26
N LYS A 110 3.44 -14.20 -0.77
CA LYS A 110 3.26 -13.78 -2.15
C LYS A 110 3.81 -14.84 -3.09
N VAL A 111 3.19 -14.95 -4.27
CA VAL A 111 3.68 -15.82 -5.36
C VAL A 111 4.32 -14.95 -6.43
N PHE A 112 5.43 -15.42 -7.00
CA PHE A 112 6.06 -14.84 -8.17
C PHE A 112 6.06 -15.88 -9.30
N PRO A 113 5.15 -15.77 -10.28
CA PRO A 113 5.02 -16.74 -11.36
C PRO A 113 5.96 -16.42 -12.53
N TYR A 114 6.83 -17.37 -12.84
CA TYR A 114 7.54 -17.49 -14.11
C TYR A 114 6.79 -18.43 -15.05
N THR A 115 6.73 -18.10 -16.33
CA THR A 115 6.21 -18.98 -17.38
C THR A 115 7.34 -19.51 -18.28
N LEU A 116 7.27 -20.80 -18.61
CA LEU A 116 8.20 -21.46 -19.55
C LEU A 116 7.70 -21.45 -21.01
N ASP A 117 6.42 -21.14 -21.24
CA ASP A 117 5.81 -21.04 -22.58
C ASP A 117 5.44 -19.61 -22.98
N GLY A 118 5.77 -18.63 -22.12
CA GLY A 118 5.48 -17.22 -22.33
C GLY A 118 4.01 -16.84 -22.06
N ARG A 119 3.22 -17.73 -21.46
CA ARG A 119 1.80 -17.50 -21.15
C ARG A 119 1.50 -17.79 -19.67
N GLY A 120 0.71 -16.92 -19.06
CA GLY A 120 0.06 -17.16 -17.77
C GLY A 120 -1.21 -18.01 -17.90
N ASP A 121 -1.79 -18.37 -16.76
CA ASP A 121 -3.09 -19.05 -16.65
C ASP A 121 -4.14 -18.13 -15.97
N VAL A 122 -5.31 -18.66 -15.61
CA VAL A 122 -6.36 -17.86 -14.94
C VAL A 122 -5.98 -17.41 -13.53
N SER A 123 -5.10 -18.15 -12.85
CA SER A 123 -4.66 -17.87 -11.49
C SER A 123 -3.50 -16.87 -11.47
N PHE A 124 -2.64 -16.96 -12.49
CA PHE A 124 -1.44 -16.15 -12.68
C PHE A 124 -1.37 -15.62 -14.12
N PRO A 125 -2.28 -14.71 -14.52
CA PRO A 125 -2.36 -14.23 -15.90
C PRO A 125 -1.13 -13.42 -16.32
N ASP A 126 -0.49 -12.75 -15.35
CA ASP A 126 0.67 -11.88 -15.55
C ASP A 126 2.02 -12.61 -15.34
N ALA A 127 2.04 -13.94 -15.48
CA ALA A 127 3.28 -14.72 -15.40
C ALA A 127 4.31 -14.23 -16.42
N ILE A 128 5.53 -13.96 -15.98
CA ILE A 128 6.58 -13.42 -16.86
C ILE A 128 7.48 -14.54 -17.40
N PRO A 129 7.97 -14.45 -18.64
CA PRO A 129 8.89 -15.46 -19.17
C PRO A 129 10.12 -15.64 -18.28
N ALA A 130 10.47 -16.89 -17.96
CA ALA A 130 11.67 -17.20 -17.19
C ALA A 130 12.94 -16.87 -18.00
N PRO A 131 13.81 -15.95 -17.55
CA PRO A 131 15.10 -15.75 -18.19
C PRO A 131 15.97 -17.00 -18.08
N ARG A 132 16.86 -17.23 -19.06
CA ARG A 132 17.77 -18.39 -19.06
C ARG A 132 18.55 -18.53 -17.75
N ALA A 133 19.09 -17.42 -17.23
CA ALA A 133 19.84 -17.39 -15.97
C ALA A 133 19.00 -17.83 -14.76
N VAL A 134 17.69 -17.55 -14.76
CA VAL A 134 16.78 -18.02 -13.70
C VAL A 134 16.58 -19.52 -13.82
N LEU A 135 16.39 -20.06 -15.03
CA LEU A 135 16.29 -21.51 -15.22
C LEU A 135 17.56 -22.24 -14.79
N ASP A 136 18.73 -21.70 -15.14
CA ASP A 136 20.02 -22.26 -14.71
C ASP A 136 20.16 -22.27 -13.18
N GLN A 137 19.72 -21.21 -12.50
CA GLN A 137 19.78 -21.10 -11.04
C GLN A 137 18.89 -22.12 -10.32
N PHE A 138 17.66 -22.33 -10.81
CA PHE A 138 16.67 -23.15 -10.13
C PHE A 138 16.67 -24.62 -10.57
N PHE A 139 17.08 -24.92 -11.80
CA PHE A 139 17.02 -26.27 -12.39
C PHE A 139 18.37 -26.81 -12.87
N GLY A 140 19.42 -25.99 -12.83
CA GLY A 140 20.76 -26.34 -13.28
C GLY A 140 21.06 -25.95 -14.74
N PRO A 141 22.35 -25.85 -15.12
CA PRO A 141 22.77 -25.40 -16.44
C PRO A 141 22.15 -26.20 -17.59
N GLY A 142 21.54 -25.51 -18.56
CA GLY A 142 20.94 -26.12 -19.74
C GLY A 142 19.59 -26.81 -19.52
N ASN A 143 19.09 -26.90 -18.28
CA ASN A 143 17.77 -27.44 -17.97
C ASN A 143 16.66 -26.42 -18.31
N ASN A 144 15.61 -26.83 -19.02
CA ASN A 144 14.49 -25.94 -19.36
C ASN A 144 13.46 -25.83 -18.24
N GLY A 145 13.61 -26.59 -17.15
CA GLY A 145 12.64 -26.67 -16.07
C GLY A 145 11.48 -27.59 -16.41
N VAL A 146 10.65 -27.83 -15.39
CA VAL A 146 9.43 -28.65 -15.48
C VAL A 146 8.32 -27.96 -14.69
N THR A 147 7.06 -28.20 -15.05
CA THR A 147 5.93 -27.45 -14.51
C THR A 147 4.79 -28.35 -14.03
N PRO A 148 4.07 -27.94 -12.97
CA PRO A 148 4.39 -26.82 -12.09
C PRO A 148 5.59 -27.15 -11.17
N THR A 149 6.44 -26.17 -10.87
CA THR A 149 7.49 -26.31 -9.84
C THR A 149 7.49 -25.08 -8.95
N THR A 150 7.59 -25.27 -7.63
CA THR A 150 7.64 -24.16 -6.66
C THR A 150 8.87 -24.21 -5.78
N PHE A 151 9.37 -23.02 -5.44
CA PHE A 151 10.45 -22.79 -4.50
C PHE A 151 10.03 -21.71 -3.50
N LEU A 152 10.48 -21.82 -2.26
CA LEU A 152 10.47 -20.71 -1.31
C LEU A 152 11.79 -19.95 -1.45
N VAL A 153 11.74 -18.63 -1.57
CA VAL A 153 12.93 -17.79 -1.72
C VAL A 153 12.90 -16.72 -0.66
N ASN A 154 13.97 -16.60 0.13
CA ASN A 154 14.18 -15.43 0.97
C ASN A 154 14.61 -14.25 0.08
N VAL A 155 13.86 -13.16 0.06
CA VAL A 155 14.12 -12.05 -0.87
C VAL A 155 15.32 -11.20 -0.47
N ASN A 156 15.75 -11.29 0.79
CA ASN A 156 16.89 -10.55 1.33
C ASN A 156 18.21 -11.28 1.08
N THR A 157 18.22 -12.61 1.12
CA THR A 157 19.43 -13.43 0.95
C THR A 157 19.52 -14.17 -0.38
N LEU A 158 18.41 -14.23 -1.12
CA LEU A 158 18.22 -15.04 -2.34
C LEU A 158 18.39 -16.54 -2.12
N GLN A 159 18.41 -17.01 -0.87
CA GLN A 159 18.42 -18.43 -0.57
C GLN A 159 17.09 -19.06 -0.99
N SER A 160 17.16 -20.20 -1.67
CA SER A 160 16.01 -20.89 -2.25
C SER A 160 15.88 -22.32 -1.72
N TRP A 161 14.68 -22.71 -1.31
CA TRP A 161 14.34 -24.06 -0.89
C TRP A 161 13.29 -24.66 -1.84
N PRO A 162 13.54 -25.85 -2.42
CA PRO A 162 12.54 -26.51 -3.27
C PRO A 162 11.32 -26.90 -2.45
N LEU A 163 10.13 -26.59 -2.96
CA LEU A 163 8.86 -26.93 -2.31
C LEU A 163 8.15 -28.07 -3.02
N ALA A 164 7.90 -27.96 -4.31
CA ALA A 164 7.19 -29.01 -5.06
C ALA A 164 7.58 -29.04 -6.53
N GLN A 165 7.51 -30.22 -7.12
CA GLN A 165 7.58 -30.45 -8.56
C GLN A 165 6.41 -31.36 -8.93
N GLY A 166 5.51 -30.89 -9.77
CA GLY A 166 4.21 -31.51 -10.04
C GLY A 166 3.13 -31.08 -9.03
N ILE A 167 1.97 -31.74 -9.13
CA ILE A 167 0.82 -31.47 -8.26
C ILE A 167 1.08 -32.02 -6.86
N VAL A 168 0.83 -31.18 -5.86
CA VAL A 168 0.75 -31.57 -4.45
C VAL A 168 -0.49 -30.93 -3.83
N ASP A 169 -1.06 -31.56 -2.81
CA ASP A 169 -2.12 -30.93 -2.05
C ASP A 169 -1.60 -29.76 -1.20
N VAL A 170 -2.53 -28.88 -0.81
CA VAL A 170 -2.18 -27.62 -0.13
C VAL A 170 -1.57 -27.84 1.26
N ASN A 171 -1.95 -28.90 1.96
CA ASN A 171 -1.41 -29.17 3.30
C ASN A 171 0.02 -29.67 3.20
N SER A 172 0.31 -30.56 2.25
CA SER A 172 1.67 -30.99 1.94
C SER A 172 2.56 -29.81 1.55
N LEU A 173 2.05 -28.87 0.72
CA LEU A 173 2.81 -27.66 0.36
C LEU A 173 3.10 -26.79 1.58
N LEU A 174 2.11 -26.59 2.46
CA LEU A 174 2.26 -25.79 3.68
C LEU A 174 3.29 -26.40 4.64
N GLN A 175 3.28 -27.72 4.82
CA GLN A 175 4.27 -28.43 5.63
C GLN A 175 5.69 -28.22 5.10
N ARG A 176 5.88 -28.25 3.78
CA ARG A 176 7.19 -28.00 3.17
C ARG A 176 7.65 -26.56 3.32
N ILE A 177 6.73 -25.59 3.28
CA ILE A 177 7.03 -24.18 3.60
C ILE A 177 7.50 -24.07 5.05
N GLN A 178 6.79 -24.68 6.00
CA GLN A 178 7.17 -24.68 7.42
C GLN A 178 8.55 -25.29 7.63
N GLN A 179 8.81 -26.46 7.05
CA GLN A 179 10.11 -27.13 7.12
C GLN A 179 11.25 -26.28 6.53
N ALA A 180 11.01 -25.59 5.42
CA ALA A 180 12.00 -24.69 4.82
C ALA A 180 12.33 -23.51 5.75
N LEU A 181 11.32 -22.92 6.39
CA LEU A 181 11.49 -21.81 7.34
C LEU A 181 12.14 -22.25 8.66
N GLU A 182 11.90 -23.48 9.10
CA GLU A 182 12.53 -24.06 10.29
C GLU A 182 14.03 -24.31 10.09
N THR A 183 14.41 -24.85 8.92
CA THR A 183 15.80 -25.24 8.62
C THR A 183 16.68 -24.09 8.12
N GLY A 184 16.08 -22.99 7.65
CA GLY A 184 16.76 -21.91 6.95
C GLY A 184 16.63 -20.51 7.56
N GLY A 185 15.91 -20.36 8.67
CA GLY A 185 15.72 -19.09 9.37
C GLY A 185 16.47 -18.96 10.69
#